data_AF-A0A443SVW0-F1
#
_entry.id   AF-A0A443SVW0-F1
#
_cell.length_a   1.000
_cell.length_b   1.000
_cell.length_c   1.000
_cell.angle_alpha   90.00
_cell.angle_beta   90.00
_cell.angle_gamma   90.00
#
_symmetry.space_group_name_H-M   'P 1'
#
loop_
_entity.id
_entity.type
_entity.pdbx_description
1 polymer ?
#
loop_
_entity_poly.entity_id
_entity_poly.type
_entity_poly.pdbx_seq_one_letter_code
_entity_poly.pdbx_strand_id
1 'polypeptide(L)'
;RRSSANVPFVGTIHFKTRKMSSNLDSMETQLELFTENVRQIGIIVTDFQPQGQTVLNQKINQMVQSMQEIDRLRNQIQDIQVPLEVFEYIDEGRNPQLYTKDCMEKALSKNEHVKGKIDSYRRFKAMLLVELSKVFPNEMAKYRAIRGDERTS
;
A
#
# COMPACT_ATOMS: atom_id res chain seq x y z
N ARG A 1 1.71 -6.97 -36.46
CA ARG A 1 1.44 -5.64 -35.87
C ARG A 1 0.55 -5.86 -34.64
N ARG A 2 1.14 -5.92 -33.44
CA ARG A 2 0.39 -5.98 -32.17
C ARG A 2 -0.10 -4.57 -31.87
N SER A 3 -1.41 -4.37 -31.86
CA SER A 3 -2.02 -3.09 -31.48
C SER A 3 -2.04 -3.02 -29.96
N SER A 4 -1.06 -2.32 -29.39
CA SER A 4 -1.01 -1.97 -27.98
C SER A 4 -2.06 -0.89 -27.72
N ALA A 5 -3.29 -1.30 -27.41
CA ALA A 5 -4.32 -0.39 -26.94
C ALA A 5 -3.99 0.02 -25.50
N ASN A 6 -3.41 1.20 -25.36
CA ASN A 6 -3.13 1.88 -24.11
C ASN A 6 -4.47 2.12 -23.39
N VAL A 7 -4.76 1.31 -22.37
CA VAL A 7 -5.95 1.50 -21.53
C VAL A 7 -5.59 2.58 -20.50
N PRO A 8 -6.25 3.75 -20.49
CA PRO A 8 -5.90 4.80 -19.55
C PRO A 8 -6.20 4.32 -18.12
N PHE A 9 -5.19 4.39 -17.26
CA PHE A 9 -5.33 4.18 -15.83
C PHE A 9 -6.27 5.26 -15.28
N VAL A 10 -7.51 4.89 -14.95
CA VAL A 10 -8.50 5.79 -14.35
C VAL A 10 -8.12 6.01 -12.89
N GLY A 11 -7.19 6.93 -12.66
CA GLY A 11 -6.71 7.27 -11.34
C GLY A 11 -5.35 7.93 -11.40
N THR A 12 -5.32 9.23 -11.66
CA THR A 12 -4.14 10.02 -11.29
C THR A 12 -4.07 10.05 -9.76
N ILE A 13 -3.23 9.19 -9.17
CA ILE A 13 -2.89 9.30 -7.75
C ILE A 13 -2.02 10.55 -7.61
N HIS A 14 -2.64 11.65 -7.22
CA HIS A 14 -1.94 12.86 -6.82
C HIS A 14 -1.28 12.61 -5.46
N PHE A 15 0.00 12.22 -5.46
CA PHE A 15 0.82 12.28 -4.24
C PHE A 15 1.05 13.75 -3.90
N LYS A 16 0.28 14.27 -2.95
CA LYS A 16 0.42 15.63 -2.43
C LYS A 16 1.57 15.66 -1.41
N THR A 17 2.81 15.47 -1.86
CA THR A 17 4.02 15.57 -1.03
C THR A 17 4.39 17.04 -0.86
N ARG A 18 3.87 17.76 0.15
CA ARG A 18 4.44 19.09 0.45
C ARG A 18 4.33 19.69 1.86
N LYS A 19 4.09 18.89 2.91
CA LYS A 19 4.34 19.33 4.31
C LYS A 19 4.60 18.19 5.31
N MET A 20 4.47 16.93 4.91
CA MET A 20 4.62 15.78 5.81
C MET A 20 6.07 15.31 6.00
N SER A 21 6.98 15.64 5.08
CA SER A 21 8.38 15.21 5.18
C SER A 21 9.01 15.73 6.46
N SER A 22 8.89 17.02 6.78
CA SER A 22 9.57 17.62 7.94
C SER A 22 9.20 17.00 9.30
N ASN A 23 7.96 16.55 9.48
CA ASN A 23 7.52 15.91 10.72
C ASN A 23 8.05 14.47 10.82
N LEU A 24 8.05 13.74 9.70
CA LEU A 24 8.65 12.41 9.59
C LEU A 24 10.17 12.49 9.77
N ASP A 25 10.83 13.46 9.15
CA ASP A 25 12.27 13.70 9.26
C ASP A 25 12.66 13.98 10.73
N SER A 26 11.82 14.74 11.45
CA SER A 26 12.04 15.03 12.88
C SER A 26 11.90 13.77 13.74
N MET A 27 10.89 12.94 13.48
CA MET A 27 10.70 11.65 14.17
C MET A 27 11.84 10.68 13.87
N GLU A 28 12.24 10.56 12.60
CA GLU A 28 13.36 9.73 12.15
C GLU A 28 14.66 10.13 12.85
N THR A 29 14.97 11.42 12.86
CA THR A 29 16.15 11.95 13.55
C THR A 29 16.17 11.59 15.04
N GLN A 30 15.02 11.68 15.73
CA GLN A 30 14.94 11.29 17.14
C GLN A 30 15.09 9.77 17.35
N LEU A 31 14.56 8.94 16.44
CA LEU A 31 14.73 7.48 16.49
C LEU A 31 16.18 7.05 16.24
N GLU A 32 16.87 7.72 15.31
CA GLU A 32 18.31 7.50 15.07
C GLU A 32 19.14 7.85 16.31
N LEU A 33 18.88 9.02 16.91
CA LEU A 33 19.56 9.45 18.14
C LEU A 33 19.29 8.49 19.30
N PHE A 34 18.06 8.01 19.44
CA PHE A 34 17.69 7.03 20.46
C PHE A 34 18.46 5.71 20.25
N THR A 35 18.48 5.19 19.02
CA THR A 35 19.20 3.95 18.66
C THR A 35 20.70 4.07 18.94
N GLU A 36 21.28 5.22 18.59
CA GLU A 36 22.70 5.51 18.84
C GLU A 36 23.00 5.60 20.34
N ASN A 37 22.13 6.23 21.14
CA ASN A 37 22.28 6.28 22.59
C ASN A 37 22.21 4.87 23.22
N VAL A 38 21.30 4.00 22.75
CA VAL A 38 21.22 2.59 23.19
C VAL A 38 22.53 1.86 22.86
N ARG A 39 23.06 2.03 21.65
CA ARG A 39 24.34 1.43 21.23
C ARG A 39 25.50 1.88 22.12
N GLN A 40 25.60 3.18 22.42
CA GLN A 40 26.64 3.73 23.28
C GLN A 40 26.56 3.18 24.71
N ILE A 41 25.35 3.04 25.27
CA ILE A 41 25.15 2.39 26.57
C ILE A 41 25.61 0.93 26.51
N GLY A 42 25.26 0.20 25.46
CA GLY A 42 25.72 -1.17 25.25
C GLY A 42 27.24 -1.29 25.30
N ILE A 43 27.97 -0.35 24.67
CA ILE A 43 29.44 -0.30 24.71
C ILE A 43 29.96 -0.05 26.13
N ILE A 44 29.43 0.97 26.81
CA ILE A 44 29.87 1.35 28.17
C ILE A 44 29.64 0.20 29.15
N VAL A 45 28.53 -0.52 29.03
CA VAL A 45 28.20 -1.65 29.90
C VAL A 45 29.05 -2.88 29.58
N THR A 46 29.41 -3.09 28.31
CA THR A 46 30.23 -4.24 27.89
C THR A 46 31.66 -4.16 28.45
N ASP A 47 32.25 -2.96 28.52
CA ASP A 47 33.58 -2.72 29.11
C ASP A 47 33.50 -1.66 30.21
N PHE A 48 32.76 -1.98 31.26
CA PHE A 48 32.48 -1.02 32.31
C PHE A 48 33.70 -0.72 33.18
N GLN A 49 34.02 0.57 33.31
CA GLN A 49 34.99 1.09 34.27
C GLN A 49 34.33 2.04 35.29
N PRO A 50 34.78 2.07 36.57
CA PRO A 50 34.18 2.94 37.58
C PRO A 50 34.13 4.43 37.20
N GLN A 51 35.12 4.94 36.44
CA GLN A 51 35.10 6.34 35.98
C GLN A 51 33.94 6.62 34.99
N GLY A 52 33.42 5.58 34.32
CA GLY A 52 32.32 5.67 33.36
C GLY A 52 30.93 5.76 33.98
N GLN A 53 30.77 5.55 35.30
CA GLN A 53 29.46 5.54 35.96
C GLN A 53 28.66 6.83 35.75
N THR A 54 29.31 7.99 35.82
CA THR A 54 28.67 9.29 35.62
C THR A 54 28.15 9.42 34.19
N VAL A 55 28.94 8.98 33.20
CA VAL A 55 28.57 9.02 31.77
C VAL A 55 27.41 8.05 31.50
N LEU A 56 27.45 6.85 32.08
CA LEU A 56 26.36 5.88 31.99
C LEU A 56 25.05 6.46 32.53
N ASN A 57 25.06 7.09 33.70
CA ASN A 57 23.89 7.73 34.29
C ASN A 57 23.34 8.86 33.39
N GLN A 58 24.23 9.68 32.83
CA GLN A 58 23.84 10.72 31.87
C GLN A 58 23.17 10.12 30.63
N LYS A 59 23.71 9.02 30.09
CA LYS A 59 23.16 8.33 28.92
C LYS A 59 21.80 7.69 29.19
N ILE A 60 21.61 7.08 30.37
CA ILE A 60 20.31 6.55 30.79
C ILE A 60 19.27 7.68 30.88
N ASN A 61 19.63 8.81 31.47
CA ASN A 61 18.74 9.98 31.53
C ASN A 61 18.42 10.54 30.13
N GLN A 62 19.41 10.58 29.23
CA GLN A 62 19.19 10.95 27.82
C GLN A 62 18.24 9.98 27.11
N MET A 63 18.32 8.67 27.41
CA MET A 63 17.38 7.69 26.85
C MET A 63 15.94 7.98 27.31
N VAL A 64 15.74 8.24 28.60
CA VAL A 64 14.41 8.60 29.15
C VAL A 64 13.86 9.86 28.47
N GLN A 65 14.70 10.89 28.31
CA GLN A 65 14.31 12.13 27.61
C GLN A 65 13.98 11.86 26.13
N SER A 66 14.76 11.03 25.45
CA SER A 66 14.52 10.67 24.04
C SER A 66 13.18 9.94 23.87
N MET A 67 12.84 9.02 24.78
CA MET A 67 11.53 8.34 24.76
C MET A 67 10.36 9.32 24.98
N GLN A 68 10.52 10.30 25.87
CA GLN A 68 9.52 11.35 26.06
C GLN A 68 9.36 12.22 24.82
N GLU A 69 10.45 12.50 24.11
CA GLU A 69 10.39 13.31 22.88
C GLU A 69 9.75 12.53 21.73
N ILE A 70 10.06 11.25 21.57
CA ILE A 70 9.38 10.36 20.61
C ILE A 70 7.86 10.34 20.85
N ASP A 71 7.43 10.20 22.11
CA ASP A 71 6.00 10.20 22.45
C ASP A 71 5.32 11.55 22.11
N ARG A 72 6.01 12.68 22.31
CA ARG A 72 5.52 14.01 21.91
C ARG A 72 5.40 14.15 20.40
N LEU A 73 6.42 13.73 19.66
CA LEU A 73 6.46 13.77 18.20
C LEU A 73 5.40 12.88 17.56
N ARG A 74 4.95 11.81 18.24
CA ARG A 74 3.88 10.94 17.75
C ARG A 74 2.64 11.73 17.34
N ASN A 75 2.33 12.82 18.06
CA ASN A 75 1.16 13.64 17.80
C ASN A 75 1.24 14.41 16.49
N GLN A 76 2.44 14.58 15.93
CA GLN A 76 2.68 15.29 14.67
C GLN A 76 2.53 14.41 13.43
N ILE A 77 2.39 13.09 13.61
CA ILE A 77 2.31 12.09 12.53
C ILE A 77 1.05 11.21 12.63
N GLN A 78 0.05 11.58 13.44
CA GLN A 78 -1.17 10.78 13.65
C GLN A 78 -1.98 10.53 12.37
N ASP A 79 -1.84 11.41 11.38
CA ASP A 79 -2.55 11.32 10.11
C ASP A 79 -2.01 10.20 9.20
N ILE A 80 -0.88 9.58 9.58
CA ILE A 80 -0.23 8.52 8.81
C ILE A 80 -0.77 7.17 9.27
N GLN A 81 -1.46 6.49 8.36
CA GLN A 81 -1.91 5.11 8.56
C GLN A 81 -0.90 4.13 7.97
N VAL A 82 -0.44 3.20 8.81
CA VAL A 82 0.44 2.10 8.39
C VAL A 82 -0.41 0.82 8.30
N PRO A 83 -0.49 0.17 7.13
CA PRO A 83 -1.17 -1.12 7.00
C PRO A 83 -0.54 -2.17 7.92
N LEU A 84 -1.37 -2.95 8.61
CA LEU A 84 -0.88 -3.95 9.58
C LEU A 84 -0.06 -5.05 8.89
N GLU A 85 -0.39 -5.35 7.64
CA GLU A 85 0.30 -6.35 6.82
C GLU A 85 1.76 -5.98 6.57
N VAL A 86 2.14 -4.70 6.69
CA VAL A 86 3.55 -4.26 6.60
C VAL A 86 4.37 -4.81 7.76
N PHE A 87 3.78 -5.02 8.94
CA PHE A 87 4.50 -5.56 10.09
C PHE A 87 5.03 -6.97 9.84
N GLU A 88 4.30 -7.81 9.08
CA GLU A 88 4.78 -9.14 8.70
C GLU A 88 6.09 -9.08 7.89
N TYR A 89 6.25 -8.05 7.03
CA TYR A 89 7.50 -7.87 6.30
C TYR A 89 8.64 -7.42 7.24
N ILE A 90 8.35 -6.55 8.21
CA ILE A 90 9.34 -6.04 9.17
C ILE A 90 9.81 -7.16 10.10
N ASP A 91 8.88 -7.92 10.69
CA ASP A 91 9.18 -8.98 11.66
C ASP A 91 10.01 -10.12 11.05
N GLU A 92 9.82 -10.38 9.75
CA GLU A 92 10.61 -11.34 8.98
C GLU A 92 11.92 -10.76 8.41
N GLY A 93 12.24 -9.49 8.69
CA GLY A 93 13.43 -8.81 8.17
C GLY A 93 13.40 -8.55 6.65
N ARG A 94 12.22 -8.61 6.02
CA ARG A 94 12.02 -8.28 4.61
C ARG A 94 11.88 -6.77 4.42
N ASN A 95 12.16 -6.29 3.21
CA ASN A 95 11.96 -4.89 2.87
C ASN A 95 10.45 -4.53 2.86
N PRO A 96 9.98 -3.58 3.70
CA PRO A 96 8.57 -3.14 3.75
C PRO A 96 8.02 -2.64 2.42
N GLN A 97 8.87 -2.11 1.52
CA GLN A 97 8.46 -1.65 0.20
C GLN A 97 7.93 -2.77 -0.70
N LEU A 98 8.26 -4.03 -0.39
CA LEU A 98 7.71 -5.19 -1.10
C LEU A 98 6.19 -5.30 -0.90
N TYR A 99 5.65 -4.88 0.24
CA TYR A 99 4.20 -4.83 0.45
C TYR A 99 3.49 -3.98 -0.60
N THR A 100 4.01 -2.77 -0.86
CA THR A 100 3.46 -1.84 -1.85
C THR A 100 3.47 -2.48 -3.24
N LYS A 101 4.60 -3.11 -3.60
CA LYS A 101 4.75 -3.84 -4.87
C LYS A 101 3.73 -4.97 -4.98
N ASP A 102 3.64 -5.84 -3.98
CA ASP A 102 2.75 -7.00 -3.97
C ASP A 102 1.27 -6.55 -4.05
N CYS A 103 0.91 -5.45 -3.39
CA CYS A 103 -0.42 -4.87 -3.49
C CYS A 103 -0.75 -4.40 -4.91
N MET A 104 0.19 -3.71 -5.56
CA MET A 104 0.02 -3.26 -6.94
C MET A 104 -0.09 -4.45 -7.91
N GLU A 105 0.74 -5.47 -7.75
CA GLU A 105 0.70 -6.68 -8.57
C GLU A 105 -0.60 -7.47 -8.37
N LYS A 106 -1.05 -7.64 -7.12
CA LYS A 106 -2.35 -8.26 -6.80
C LYS A 106 -3.51 -7.46 -7.41
N ALA A 107 -3.48 -6.13 -7.35
CA ALA A 107 -4.51 -5.28 -7.93
C ALA A 107 -4.57 -5.39 -9.45
N LEU A 108 -3.41 -5.40 -10.11
CA LEU A 108 -3.29 -5.60 -11.55
C LEU A 108 -3.85 -6.97 -11.96
N SER A 109 -3.40 -8.05 -11.32
CA SER A 109 -3.86 -9.40 -11.59
C SER A 109 -5.37 -9.55 -11.40
N LYS A 110 -5.93 -8.97 -10.33
CA LYS A 110 -7.39 -8.94 -10.09
C LYS A 110 -8.13 -8.16 -11.19
N ASN A 111 -7.59 -7.04 -11.65
CA ASN A 111 -8.20 -6.25 -12.72
C ASN A 111 -8.25 -7.04 -14.03
N GLU A 112 -7.14 -7.64 -14.44
CA GLU A 112 -7.07 -8.48 -15.64
C GLU A 112 -8.03 -9.68 -15.56
N HIS A 113 -8.10 -10.32 -14.39
CA HIS A 113 -9.03 -11.43 -14.16
C HIS A 113 -10.50 -11.00 -14.29
N VAL A 114 -10.87 -9.87 -13.68
CA VAL A 114 -12.23 -9.32 -13.79
C VAL A 114 -12.55 -8.92 -15.23
N LYS A 115 -11.61 -8.32 -15.95
CA LYS A 115 -11.75 -7.99 -17.38
C LYS A 115 -12.00 -9.25 -18.22
N GLY A 116 -11.21 -10.31 -18.00
CA GLY A 116 -11.40 -11.59 -18.68
C GLY A 116 -12.78 -12.21 -18.43
N LYS A 117 -13.31 -12.09 -17.21
CA LYS A 117 -14.69 -12.49 -16.88
C LYS A 117 -15.72 -11.65 -17.65
N ILE A 118 -15.58 -10.33 -17.66
CA ILE A 118 -16.49 -9.44 -18.39
C ILE A 118 -16.52 -9.80 -19.88
N ASP A 119 -15.35 -9.99 -20.49
CA ASP A 119 -15.25 -10.33 -21.92
C ASP A 119 -15.86 -11.71 -22.21
N SER A 120 -15.65 -12.68 -21.31
CA SER A 120 -16.27 -14.01 -21.40
C SER A 120 -17.80 -13.93 -21.31
N TYR A 121 -18.35 -13.15 -20.37
CA TYR A 121 -19.80 -12.96 -20.26
C TYR A 121 -20.38 -12.20 -21.47
N ARG A 122 -19.68 -11.20 -21.99
CA ARG A 122 -20.09 -10.49 -23.22
C ARG A 122 -20.14 -11.44 -24.42
N ARG A 123 -19.13 -12.29 -24.58
CA ARG A 123 -19.08 -13.30 -25.65
C ARG A 123 -20.18 -14.34 -25.48
N PHE A 124 -20.37 -14.85 -24.27
CA PHE A 124 -21.44 -15.81 -23.96
C PHE A 124 -22.82 -15.20 -24.27
N LYS A 125 -23.11 -13.99 -23.79
CA LYS A 125 -24.34 -13.26 -24.11
C LYS A 125 -24.53 -13.14 -25.63
N ALA A 126 -23.49 -12.76 -26.37
CA ALA A 126 -23.58 -12.62 -27.82
C ALA A 126 -23.95 -13.95 -28.51
N MET A 127 -23.27 -15.05 -28.16
CA MET A 127 -23.55 -16.38 -28.72
C MET A 127 -24.93 -16.88 -28.33
N LEU A 128 -25.33 -16.71 -27.08
CA LEU A 128 -26.65 -17.09 -26.59
C LEU A 128 -27.76 -16.36 -27.35
N LEU A 129 -27.59 -15.05 -27.60
CA LEU A 129 -28.56 -14.28 -28.39
C LEU A 129 -28.65 -14.77 -29.83
N VAL A 130 -27.54 -15.23 -30.43
CA VAL A 130 -27.57 -15.83 -31.78
C VAL A 130 -28.38 -17.12 -31.78
N GLU A 131 -28.10 -18.05 -30.88
CA GLU A 131 -28.82 -19.34 -30.83
C GLU A 131 -30.29 -19.16 -30.48
N LEU A 132 -30.63 -18.30 -29.51
CA LEU A 132 -32.02 -17.99 -29.18
C LEU A 132 -32.77 -17.35 -30.36
N SER A 133 -32.10 -16.52 -31.17
CA SER A 133 -32.73 -15.92 -32.35
C SER A 133 -33.04 -16.95 -33.45
N LYS A 134 -32.33 -18.08 -33.48
CA LYS A 134 -32.63 -19.19 -34.40
C LYS A 134 -33.82 -20.02 -33.91
N VAL A 135 -33.89 -20.30 -32.61
CA VAL A 135 -34.91 -21.21 -32.04
C VAL A 135 -36.22 -20.48 -31.72
N PHE A 136 -36.16 -19.22 -31.29
CA PHE A 136 -37.31 -18.43 -30.82
C PHE A 136 -37.36 -17.03 -31.46
N PRO A 137 -37.58 -16.92 -32.78
CA PRO A 137 -37.44 -15.66 -33.51
C PRO A 137 -38.45 -14.58 -33.09
N ASN A 138 -39.70 -14.95 -32.78
CA ASN A 138 -40.76 -14.01 -32.43
C ASN A 138 -40.56 -13.41 -31.04
N GLU A 139 -40.17 -14.25 -30.07
CA GLU A 139 -39.84 -13.86 -28.70
C GLU A 139 -38.61 -12.95 -28.70
N MET A 140 -37.60 -13.28 -29.50
CA MET A 140 -36.40 -12.46 -29.64
C MET A 140 -36.68 -11.10 -30.29
N ALA A 141 -37.61 -11.00 -31.24
CA ALA A 141 -38.05 -9.72 -31.79
C ALA A 141 -38.71 -8.84 -30.72
N LYS A 142 -39.60 -9.40 -29.88
CA LYS A 142 -40.20 -8.69 -28.75
C LYS A 142 -39.15 -8.26 -27.72
N TYR A 143 -38.21 -9.14 -27.38
CA TYR A 143 -37.11 -8.83 -26.45
C TYR A 143 -36.28 -7.65 -26.96
N ARG A 144 -35.86 -7.64 -28.23
CA ARG A 144 -35.09 -6.53 -28.82
C ARG A 144 -35.85 -5.21 -28.82
N ALA A 145 -37.16 -5.24 -29.09
CA ALA A 145 -38.01 -4.05 -29.05
C ALA A 145 -38.10 -3.41 -27.64
N ILE A 146 -38.11 -4.23 -26.57
CA ILE A 146 -38.18 -3.74 -25.19
C ILE A 146 -36.80 -3.28 -24.69
N ARG A 147 -35.75 -4.03 -25.02
CA ARG A 147 -34.42 -3.79 -24.45
C ARG A 147 -33.74 -2.54 -25.02
N GLY A 148 -34.16 -2.09 -26.21
CA GLY A 148 -33.38 -1.17 -27.04
C GLY A 148 -32.11 -1.88 -27.54
N ASP A 149 -31.77 -1.71 -28.82
CA ASP A 149 -30.54 -2.27 -29.35
C ASP A 149 -29.34 -1.52 -28.73
N GLU A 150 -28.89 -1.97 -27.55
CA GLU A 150 -27.59 -1.59 -26.97
C GLU A 150 -26.47 -2.27 -27.77
N ARG A 151 -26.39 -1.94 -29.07
CA ARG A 151 -25.20 -2.09 -29.91
C ARG A 151 -25.25 -0.90 -30.86
N THR A 152 -24.31 0.03 -30.77
CA THR A 152 -23.08 -0.14 -31.55
C THR A 152 -21.88 0.61 -30.94
N SER A 153 -21.01 -0.13 -30.24
CA SER A 153 -19.53 -0.17 -30.39
C SER A 153 -18.91 -0.98 -29.26
#